data_AF-A0A7X8E8A7-F1
#
_entry.id   AF-A0A7X8E8A7-F1
#
_cell.length_a   1.000
_cell.length_b   1.000
_cell.length_c   1.000
_cell.angle_alpha   90.00
_cell.angle_beta   90.00
_cell.angle_gamma   90.00
#
_symmetry.space_group_name_H-M   'P 1'
#
loop_
_entity.id
_entity.type
_entity.pdbx_description
1 polymer ?
#
loop_
_entity_poly.entity_id
_entity_poly.type
_entity_poly.pdbx_seq_one_letter_code
_entity_poly.pdbx_strand_id
1 'polypeptide(L)'
;PLAWMRLSIIGAAPTELAAAEMAAKGMGKTLTSPDYGLMEFANATWVMALNGSAWLLFTGLFSHKVEGITKKVSGGDPKRVGILMISAMCGAFAYLFGNELFKAFDPETRPFAISGLTAAVSMLILERIAKKYPKLGEYNLGIAMVIGMACTVIFNRIVA
;
A
#
# COMPACT_ATOMS: atom_id res chain seq x y z
N PRO A 1 15.91 -11.45 7.14
CA PRO A 1 15.04 -12.57 7.54
C PRO A 1 13.57 -12.17 7.74
N LEU A 2 13.28 -11.15 8.55
CA LEU A 2 11.91 -10.68 8.81
C LEU A 2 11.15 -10.25 7.55
N ALA A 3 11.77 -9.45 6.68
CA ALA A 3 11.15 -9.00 5.43
C ALA A 3 10.75 -10.17 4.50
N TRP A 4 11.58 -11.20 4.40
CA TRP A 4 11.27 -12.41 3.62
C TRP A 4 10.15 -13.24 4.24
N MET A 5 10.14 -13.42 5.56
CA MET A 5 9.05 -14.14 6.24
C MET A 5 7.72 -13.41 6.07
N ARG A 6 7.72 -12.07 6.14
CA ARG A 6 6.51 -11.26 5.96
C ARG A 6 6.01 -11.32 4.52
N LEU A 7 6.91 -11.24 3.54
CA LEU A 7 6.55 -11.34 2.13
C LEU A 7 6.00 -12.73 1.76
N SER A 8 6.55 -13.81 2.32
CA SER A 8 6.07 -15.18 2.08
C SER A 8 4.79 -15.54 2.83
N ILE A 9 4.51 -14.94 3.99
CA ILE A 9 3.34 -15.27 4.82
C ILE A 9 2.13 -14.37 4.51
N ILE A 10 2.34 -13.07 4.29
CA ILE A 10 1.26 -12.10 4.06
C ILE A 10 1.08 -11.80 2.57
N GLY A 11 2.10 -11.99 1.74
CA GLY A 11 2.00 -11.83 0.29
C GLY A 11 1.85 -10.38 -0.20
N ALA A 12 1.81 -9.40 0.70
CA ALA A 12 1.57 -8.00 0.36
C ALA A 12 2.68 -7.09 0.93
N ALA A 13 3.72 -6.87 0.13
CA ALA A 13 4.75 -5.87 0.42
C ALA A 13 4.20 -4.43 0.66
N PRO A 14 3.16 -3.95 -0.06
CA PRO A 14 2.65 -2.60 0.12
C PRO A 14 2.04 -2.35 1.49
N THR A 15 1.34 -3.34 2.05
CA THR A 15 0.68 -3.22 3.36
C THR A 15 1.69 -3.22 4.50
N GLU A 16 2.74 -4.03 4.38
CA GLU A 16 3.83 -4.06 5.36
C GLU A 16 4.63 -2.74 5.34
N LEU A 17 4.88 -2.18 4.15
CA LEU A 17 5.54 -0.88 4.02
C LEU A 17 4.68 0.24 4.64
N ALA A 18 3.37 0.25 4.39
CA ALA A 18 2.45 1.22 4.97
C ALA A 18 2.38 1.09 6.51
N ALA A 19 2.34 -0.13 7.04
CA ALA A 19 2.36 -0.39 8.48
C ALA A 19 3.67 0.09 9.12
N ALA A 20 4.82 -0.17 8.47
CA ALA A 20 6.11 0.34 8.92
C ALA A 20 6.16 1.87 8.91
N GLU A 21 5.60 2.53 7.89
CA GLU A 21 5.54 4.00 7.82
C GLU A 21 4.65 4.58 8.91
N MET A 22 3.52 3.95 9.20
CA MET A 22 2.66 4.34 10.32
C MET A 22 3.36 4.17 11.67
N ALA A 23 4.13 3.10 11.86
CA ALA A 23 4.93 2.88 13.06
C ALA A 23 6.02 3.93 13.25
N ALA A 24 6.70 4.31 12.15
CA ALA A 24 7.70 5.38 12.15
C ALA A 24 7.06 6.74 12.51
N LYS A 25 5.93 7.08 11.87
CA LYS A 25 5.15 8.28 12.16
C LYS A 25 4.70 8.34 13.61
N GLY A 26 4.31 7.19 14.19
CA GLY A 26 3.94 7.07 15.60
C GLY A 26 5.07 7.42 16.58
N MET A 27 6.32 7.38 16.12
CA MET A 27 7.48 7.82 16.90
C MET A 27 8.08 9.15 16.43
N GLY A 28 7.35 9.90 15.58
CA GLY A 28 7.78 11.19 15.06
C GLY A 28 8.93 11.13 14.05
N LYS A 29 9.24 9.95 13.49
CA LYS A 29 10.31 9.75 12.51
C LYS A 29 9.76 9.27 11.16
N THR A 30 10.52 9.46 10.09
CA THR A 30 10.21 8.91 8.77
C THR A 30 11.03 7.64 8.51
N LEU A 31 10.53 6.75 7.65
CA LEU A 31 11.22 5.49 7.32
C LEU A 31 12.62 5.72 6.71
N THR A 32 12.81 6.86 6.06
CA THR A 32 14.04 7.24 5.36
C THR A 32 14.94 8.15 6.20
N SER A 33 14.58 8.42 7.46
CA SER A 33 15.39 9.30 8.31
C SER A 33 16.72 8.64 8.68
N PRO A 34 17.85 9.38 8.67
CA PRO A 34 19.14 8.89 9.19
C PRO A 34 19.06 8.42 10.65
N ASP A 35 18.11 8.95 11.42
CA ASP A 35 17.90 8.61 12.83
C ASP A 35 17.02 7.36 13.02
N TYR A 36 16.71 6.62 11.96
CA TYR A 36 15.96 5.37 12.04
C TYR A 36 16.84 4.26 12.63
N GLY A 37 16.76 4.11 13.95
CA GLY A 37 17.57 3.18 14.72
C GLY A 37 16.90 1.84 15.03
N LEU A 38 17.48 1.13 15.98
CA LEU A 38 17.04 -0.20 16.37
C LEU A 38 15.66 -0.19 17.08
N MET A 39 15.33 0.88 17.81
CA MET A 39 14.06 1.02 18.52
C MET A 39 12.90 1.26 17.54
N GLU A 40 13.13 2.07 16.51
CA GLU A 40 12.19 2.32 15.41
C GLU A 40 11.90 1.04 14.64
N PHE A 41 12.95 0.27 14.35
CA PHE A 41 12.83 -1.02 13.69
C PHE A 41 12.08 -2.06 14.55
N ALA A 42 12.35 -2.10 15.86
CA ALA A 42 11.62 -2.97 16.79
C ALA A 42 10.14 -2.58 16.87
N ASN A 43 9.82 -1.30 16.96
CA ASN A 43 8.45 -0.80 16.96
C ASN A 43 7.72 -1.14 15.65
N ALA A 44 8.35 -0.91 14.50
CA ALA A 44 7.79 -1.30 13.21
C ALA A 44 7.52 -2.81 13.14
N THR A 45 8.42 -3.63 13.67
CA THR A 45 8.23 -5.10 13.72
C THR A 45 7.02 -5.49 14.57
N TRP A 46 6.82 -4.85 15.72
CA TRP A 46 5.64 -5.07 16.56
C TRP A 46 4.35 -4.61 15.91
N VAL A 47 4.33 -3.42 15.29
CA VAL A 47 3.16 -2.90 14.58
C VAL A 47 2.79 -3.82 13.40
N MET A 48 3.78 -4.29 12.63
CA MET A 48 3.56 -5.25 11.54
C MET A 48 3.02 -6.60 12.07
N ALA A 49 3.54 -7.10 13.19
CA ALA A 49 3.04 -8.32 13.82
C ALA A 49 1.59 -8.17 14.31
N LEU A 50 1.29 -7.06 14.99
CA LEU A 50 -0.04 -6.72 15.48
C LEU A 50 -1.05 -6.55 14.35
N ASN A 51 -0.65 -5.92 13.23
CA ASN A 51 -1.50 -5.79 12.04
C ASN A 51 -1.95 -7.16 11.53
N GLY A 52 -1.01 -8.12 11.40
CA GLY A 52 -1.33 -9.48 10.96
C GLY A 52 -2.18 -10.27 11.97
N SER A 53 -1.87 -10.16 13.28
CA SER A 53 -2.62 -10.89 14.31
C SER A 53 -4.01 -10.31 14.55
N ALA A 54 -4.17 -8.99 14.47
CA ALA A 54 -5.46 -8.32 14.65
C ALA A 54 -6.45 -8.73 13.56
N TRP A 55 -5.99 -8.86 12.31
CA TRP A 55 -6.80 -9.43 11.24
C TRP A 55 -7.28 -10.83 11.62
N LEU A 56 -6.35 -11.75 11.93
CA LEU A 56 -6.70 -13.15 12.22
C LEU A 56 -7.68 -13.27 13.39
N LEU A 57 -7.44 -12.54 14.48
CA LEU A 57 -8.32 -12.48 15.64
C LEU A 57 -9.71 -11.94 15.26
N PHE A 58 -9.78 -10.87 14.49
CA PHE A 58 -11.05 -10.30 14.06
C PHE A 58 -11.82 -11.26 13.15
N THR A 59 -11.16 -11.89 12.18
CA THR A 59 -11.81 -12.88 11.31
C THR A 59 -12.26 -14.13 12.07
N GLY A 60 -11.48 -14.60 13.04
CA GLY A 60 -11.86 -15.75 13.87
C GLY A 60 -13.08 -15.45 14.74
N LEU A 61 -13.10 -14.28 15.38
CA LEU A 61 -14.19 -13.92 16.30
C LEU A 61 -15.46 -13.48 15.56
N PHE A 62 -15.33 -12.78 14.44
CA PHE A 62 -16.44 -12.12 13.75
C PHE A 62 -16.88 -12.79 12.44
N SER A 63 -16.22 -13.85 11.95
CA SER A 63 -16.65 -14.56 10.73
C SER A 63 -18.14 -14.91 10.73
N HIS A 64 -18.66 -15.41 11.85
CA HIS A 64 -20.07 -15.79 11.97
C HIS A 64 -21.05 -14.61 11.87
N LYS A 65 -20.61 -13.38 12.21
CA LYS A 65 -21.43 -12.16 12.12
C LYS A 65 -21.29 -11.45 10.77
N VAL A 66 -20.15 -11.62 10.09
CA VAL A 66 -19.91 -11.01 8.78
C VAL A 66 -20.97 -11.48 7.80
N GLU A 67 -21.36 -12.75 7.79
CA GLU A 67 -22.41 -13.26 6.89
C GLU A 67 -23.77 -12.56 7.12
N GLY A 68 -24.14 -12.31 8.38
CA GLY A 68 -25.35 -11.57 8.73
C GLY A 68 -25.30 -10.09 8.33
N ILE A 69 -24.13 -9.45 8.48
CA ILE A 69 -23.90 -8.06 8.04
C ILE A 69 -23.94 -7.98 6.52
N THR A 70 -23.26 -8.89 5.83
CA THR A 70 -23.25 -8.97 4.37
C THR A 70 -24.65 -9.17 3.83
N LYS A 71 -25.47 -10.03 4.44
CA LYS A 71 -26.87 -10.26 4.04
C LYS A 71 -27.76 -9.03 4.30
N LYS A 72 -27.50 -8.28 5.37
CA LYS A 72 -28.22 -7.03 5.70
C LYS A 72 -27.83 -5.87 4.79
N VAL A 73 -26.54 -5.77 4.43
CA VAL A 73 -25.99 -4.75 3.52
C VAL A 73 -26.33 -5.06 2.07
N SER A 74 -26.38 -6.33 1.67
CA SER A 74 -26.73 -6.73 0.31
C SER A 74 -28.23 -6.68 0.02
N GLY A 75 -29.07 -6.76 1.05
CA GLY A 75 -30.52 -6.92 0.90
C GLY A 75 -30.90 -8.19 0.12
N GLY A 76 -29.98 -9.16 -0.01
CA GLY A 76 -30.15 -10.39 -0.80
C GLY A 76 -29.42 -10.42 -2.14
N ASP A 77 -28.84 -9.32 -2.62
CA ASP A 77 -28.20 -9.27 -3.95
C ASP A 77 -26.65 -9.24 -3.86
N PRO A 78 -25.95 -10.34 -4.21
CA PRO A 78 -24.50 -10.45 -4.07
C PRO A 78 -23.73 -9.41 -4.90
N LYS A 79 -24.33 -8.84 -5.95
CA LYS A 79 -23.71 -7.78 -6.76
C LYS A 79 -23.45 -6.50 -5.95
N ARG A 80 -24.32 -6.16 -5.00
CA ARG A 80 -24.17 -4.96 -4.15
C ARG A 80 -23.02 -5.08 -3.17
N VAL A 81 -22.77 -6.28 -2.67
CA VAL A 81 -21.61 -6.59 -1.83
C VAL A 81 -20.33 -6.47 -2.65
N GLY A 82 -20.33 -6.99 -3.88
CA GLY A 82 -19.19 -6.86 -4.80
C GLY A 82 -18.82 -5.40 -5.04
N ILE A 83 -19.81 -4.54 -5.33
CA ILE A 83 -19.59 -3.10 -5.52
C ILE A 83 -19.08 -2.43 -4.24
N LEU A 84 -19.61 -2.79 -3.07
CA LEU A 84 -19.15 -2.28 -1.78
C LEU A 84 -17.68 -2.64 -1.50
N MET A 85 -17.27 -3.87 -1.82
CA MET A 85 -15.89 -4.31 -1.60
C MET A 85 -14.92 -3.61 -2.57
N ILE A 86 -15.32 -3.44 -3.82
CA ILE A 86 -14.53 -2.70 -4.82
C ILE A 86 -14.42 -1.22 -4.41
N SER A 87 -15.52 -0.59 -3.98
CA SER A 87 -15.50 0.80 -3.55
C SER A 87 -14.68 1.00 -2.27
N ALA A 88 -14.73 0.05 -1.33
CA ALA A 88 -13.90 0.07 -0.12
C ALA A 88 -12.41 -0.06 -0.45
N MET A 89 -12.01 -0.97 -1.33
CA MET A 89 -10.62 -1.08 -1.78
C MET A 89 -10.17 0.17 -2.53
N CYS A 90 -10.95 0.68 -3.47
CA CYS A 90 -10.65 1.93 -4.17
C CYS A 90 -10.51 3.11 -3.20
N GLY A 91 -11.38 3.22 -2.20
CA GLY A 91 -11.31 4.25 -1.17
C GLY A 91 -10.04 4.15 -0.31
N ALA A 92 -9.69 2.94 0.13
CA ALA A 92 -8.48 2.70 0.91
C ALA A 92 -7.22 3.07 0.12
N PHE A 93 -7.11 2.62 -1.13
CA PHE A 93 -5.97 2.97 -1.99
C PHE A 93 -5.96 4.45 -2.37
N ALA A 94 -7.12 5.08 -2.60
CA ALA A 94 -7.20 6.51 -2.86
C ALA A 94 -6.75 7.34 -1.66
N TYR A 95 -7.06 6.92 -0.43
CA TYR A 95 -6.57 7.57 0.78
C TYR A 95 -5.05 7.41 0.94
N LEU A 96 -4.53 6.20 0.76
CA LEU A 96 -3.08 5.94 0.83
C LEU A 96 -2.31 6.72 -0.23
N PHE A 97 -2.77 6.68 -1.48
CA PHE A 97 -2.17 7.43 -2.58
C PHE A 97 -2.34 8.96 -2.40
N GLY A 98 -3.50 9.39 -1.92
CA GLY A 98 -3.79 10.80 -1.64
C GLY A 98 -2.86 11.37 -0.57
N ASN A 99 -2.57 10.61 0.49
CA ASN A 99 -1.60 11.03 1.51
C ASN A 99 -0.19 11.23 0.95
N GLU A 100 0.25 10.40 0.00
CA GLU A 100 1.51 10.61 -0.72
C GLU A 100 1.44 11.80 -1.69
N LEU A 101 0.26 12.06 -2.28
CA LEU A 101 0.04 13.21 -3.16
C LEU A 101 0.06 14.54 -2.40
N PHE A 102 -0.47 14.58 -1.17
CA PHE A 102 -0.46 15.80 -0.35
C PHE A 102 0.96 16.22 0.05
N LYS A 103 1.90 15.26 0.15
CA LYS A 103 3.34 15.54 0.31
C LYS A 103 3.94 16.27 -0.92
N ALA A 104 3.23 16.43 -2.04
CA ALA A 104 3.68 17.22 -3.19
C ALA A 104 3.77 18.73 -2.91
N PHE A 105 3.02 19.22 -1.91
CA PHE A 105 2.94 20.64 -1.58
C PHE A 105 4.15 21.14 -0.79
N ASP A 106 4.92 20.24 -0.16
CA ASP A 106 6.15 20.59 0.55
C ASP A 106 7.41 20.39 -0.33
N PRO A 107 8.31 21.40 -0.42
CA PRO A 107 9.50 21.33 -1.28
C PRO A 107 10.44 20.15 -0.98
N GLU A 108 10.55 19.74 0.29
CA GLU A 108 11.44 18.65 0.73
C GLU A 108 10.88 17.25 0.44
N THR A 109 9.55 17.10 0.31
CA THR A 109 8.89 15.79 0.07
C THR A 109 8.28 15.63 -1.34
N ARG A 110 8.35 16.69 -2.17
CA ARG A 110 8.08 16.67 -3.62
C ARG A 110 8.58 15.44 -4.40
N PRO A 111 9.82 14.94 -4.22
CA PRO A 111 10.29 13.78 -4.99
C PRO A 111 9.48 12.49 -4.75
N PHE A 112 8.88 12.32 -3.56
CA PHE A 112 8.03 11.18 -3.24
C PHE A 112 6.65 11.27 -3.92
N ALA A 113 6.07 12.46 -4.00
CA ALA A 113 4.80 12.63 -4.71
C ALA A 113 4.95 12.47 -6.23
N ILE A 114 6.09 12.91 -6.79
CA ILE A 114 6.43 12.70 -8.20
C ILE A 114 6.65 11.21 -8.49
N SER A 115 7.21 10.43 -7.56
CA SER A 115 7.32 8.97 -7.70
C SER A 115 5.94 8.33 -7.79
N GLY A 116 5.00 8.77 -6.94
CA GLY A 116 3.62 8.29 -6.95
C GLY A 116 2.90 8.63 -8.26
N LEU A 117 3.03 9.86 -8.74
CA LEU A 117 2.38 10.30 -9.97
C LEU A 117 2.95 9.58 -11.21
N THR A 118 4.28 9.46 -11.30
CA THR A 118 4.94 8.76 -12.42
C THR A 118 4.69 7.26 -12.39
N ALA A 119 4.66 6.64 -11.20
CA ALA A 119 4.24 5.25 -11.05
C ALA A 119 2.78 5.04 -11.50
N ALA A 120 1.86 5.92 -11.10
CA ALA A 120 0.44 5.83 -11.50
C ALA A 120 0.26 5.99 -13.02
N VAL A 121 0.95 6.95 -13.66
CA VAL A 121 0.92 7.13 -15.11
C VAL A 121 1.53 5.92 -15.83
N SER A 122 2.65 5.39 -15.33
CA SER A 122 3.28 4.18 -15.89
C SER A 122 2.35 2.97 -15.79
N MET A 123 1.65 2.82 -14.66
CA MET A 123 0.72 1.73 -14.40
C MET A 123 -0.47 1.79 -15.36
N LEU A 124 -1.02 2.98 -15.64
CA LEU A 124 -2.10 3.16 -16.64
C LEU A 124 -1.65 2.79 -18.06
N ILE A 125 -0.42 3.13 -18.43
CA ILE A 125 0.16 2.79 -19.74
C ILE A 125 0.38 1.27 -19.83
N LEU A 126 1.00 0.68 -18.81
CA LEU A 126 1.25 -0.75 -18.74
C LEU A 126 -0.05 -1.56 -18.66
N GLU A 127 -1.10 -1.06 -18.00
CA GLU A 127 -2.40 -1.74 -17.94
C GLU A 127 -3.10 -1.74 -19.32
N ARG A 128 -2.91 -0.66 -20.09
CA ARG A 128 -3.37 -0.59 -21.49
C ARG A 128 -2.61 -1.57 -22.40
N ILE A 129 -1.33 -1.81 -22.13
CA ILE A 129 -0.49 -2.79 -22.83
C ILE A 129 -0.81 -4.22 -22.35
N ALA A 130 -1.10 -4.42 -21.07
CA ALA A 130 -1.44 -5.70 -20.46
C ALA A 130 -2.77 -6.26 -20.99
N LYS A 131 -3.72 -5.41 -21.40
CA LYS A 131 -4.92 -5.84 -22.15
C LYS A 131 -4.59 -6.56 -23.46
N LYS A 132 -3.43 -6.30 -24.06
CA LYS A 132 -2.96 -6.94 -25.30
C LYS A 132 -2.06 -8.15 -25.04
N TYR A 133 -1.40 -8.20 -23.88
CA TYR A 133 -0.55 -9.32 -23.43
C TYR A 133 -0.80 -9.65 -21.95
N PRO A 134 -1.68 -10.61 -21.62
CA PRO A 134 -2.09 -10.87 -20.24
C PRO A 134 -0.96 -11.34 -19.32
N LYS A 135 0.11 -11.94 -19.87
CA LYS A 135 1.32 -12.33 -19.11
C LYS A 135 2.07 -11.15 -18.50
N LEU A 136 1.86 -9.92 -18.97
CA LEU A 136 2.46 -8.70 -18.40
C LEU A 136 1.61 -8.10 -17.27
N GLY A 137 0.37 -8.55 -17.08
CA GLY A 137 -0.52 -8.04 -16.03
C GLY A 137 0.01 -8.32 -14.62
N GLU A 138 0.55 -9.52 -14.39
CA GLU A 138 1.10 -9.93 -13.08
C GLU A 138 2.38 -9.15 -12.72
N TYR A 139 3.19 -8.79 -13.72
CA TYR A 139 4.43 -8.03 -13.54
C TYR A 139 4.21 -6.51 -13.58
N ASN A 140 3.02 -6.04 -13.95
CA ASN A 140 2.72 -4.62 -14.12
C ASN A 140 3.02 -3.83 -12.84
N LEU A 141 2.57 -4.33 -11.68
CA LEU A 141 2.79 -3.67 -10.40
C LEU A 141 4.28 -3.53 -10.05
N GLY A 142 5.07 -4.59 -10.29
CA GLY A 142 6.51 -4.58 -10.02
C GLY A 142 7.28 -3.64 -10.95
N ILE A 143 6.95 -3.64 -12.24
CA ILE A 143 7.57 -2.77 -13.24
C ILE A 143 7.22 -1.30 -12.98
N ALA A 144 5.98 -1.01 -12.61
CA ALA A 144 5.55 0.35 -12.25
C ALA A 144 6.31 0.89 -11.03
N MET A 145 6.57 0.05 -10.02
CA MET A 145 7.39 0.45 -8.87
C MET A 145 8.84 0.80 -9.26
N VAL A 146 9.46 -0.03 -10.11
CA VAL A 146 10.84 0.21 -10.58
C VAL A 146 10.93 1.49 -11.41
N ILE A 147 9.96 1.72 -12.30
CA ILE A 147 9.90 2.94 -13.13
C ILE A 147 9.68 4.17 -12.25
N GLY A 148 8.75 4.12 -11.29
CA GLY A 148 8.50 5.21 -10.35
C GLY A 148 9.75 5.60 -9.54
N MET A 149 10.48 4.61 -9.03
CA MET A 149 11.74 4.84 -8.32
C MET A 149 12.83 5.41 -9.23
N ALA A 150 12.98 4.88 -10.45
CA ALA A 150 13.97 5.38 -11.41
C ALA A 150 13.71 6.84 -11.83
N CYS A 151 12.46 7.19 -12.13
CA CYS A 151 12.06 8.55 -12.45
C CYS A 151 12.34 9.52 -11.30
N THR A 152 12.07 9.13 -10.05
CA THR A 152 12.37 9.97 -8.88
C THR A 152 13.86 10.15 -8.65
N VAL A 153 14.68 9.11 -8.82
CA VAL A 153 16.15 9.25 -8.71
C VAL A 153 16.70 10.19 -9.78
N ILE A 154 16.18 10.10 -11.01
CA ILE A 154 16.57 11.00 -12.11
C ILE A 154 16.13 12.43 -11.81
N PHE A 155 14.90 12.64 -11.33
CA PHE A 155 14.40 13.96 -10.95
C PHE A 155 15.22 14.57 -9.80
N ASN A 156 15.54 13.78 -8.78
CA ASN A 156 16.34 14.23 -7.64
C ASN A 156 17.79 14.57 -8.06
N ARG A 157 18.33 13.91 -9.09
CA ARG A 157 19.63 14.23 -9.69
C ARG A 157 19.63 15.48 -10.59
N ILE A 158 18.46 15.90 -11.08
CA ILE A 158 18.31 17.08 -11.95
C ILE A 158 17.95 18.33 -11.13
N VAL A 159 17.29 18.15 -9.99
CA VAL A 159 16.83 19.24 -9.11
C VAL A 159 17.77 19.52 -7.92
N ALA A 160 18.64 18.57 -7.54
CA ALA A 160 19.76 18.82 -6.62
C ALA A 160 20.92 19.53 -7.32
#